data_AF-A0A351TKK8-F1
#
_entry.id   AF-A0A351TKK8-F1
#
_cell.length_a   1.000
_cell.length_b   1.000
_cell.length_c   1.000
_cell.angle_alpha   90.00
_cell.angle_beta   90.00
_cell.angle_gamma   90.00
#
_symmetry.space_group_name_H-M   'P 1'
#
loop_
_entity.id
_entity.type
_entity.pdbx_description
1 polymer ?
#
loop_
_entity_poly.entity_id
_entity_poly.type
_entity_poly.pdbx_seq_one_letter_code
_entity_poly.pdbx_strand_id
1 'polypeptide(L)'
;VDSPLAVEATEIFQENRMECFAGEALDMVREGINPLAFPGLKLAITSDESREINFNETPKVIISASGMCEAGRIRHHLKHNLWRPECTILFVGYQAVGTLGRLIVDGIDEVKLFGESIQVRAEIKKLVGMSGHADKNGLIDWITGFEEKPKKVFIVHGEDSVCAGFAECLKIEYGQRTYAPYSGTVFDLISGKLEYEGMPVPVKKKAKSIASNVYARLLAAAQRLLNMIKGIDGMPNKDMAKFADQINSLCDKWEM
;
A
#
# COMPACT_ATOMS: atom_id res chain seq x y z
N VAL A 1 -2.59 -7.39 -16.76
CA VAL A 1 -1.72 -7.03 -15.63
C VAL A 1 -1.15 -5.66 -15.90
N ASP A 2 -1.42 -4.70 -15.02
CA ASP A 2 -0.98 -3.31 -15.14
C ASP A 2 -0.04 -2.93 -13.98
N SER A 3 1.19 -3.44 -14.05
CA SER A 3 2.25 -3.09 -13.12
C SER A 3 3.58 -3.44 -13.77
N PRO A 4 4.46 -2.46 -14.05
CA PRO A 4 5.77 -2.74 -14.64
C PRO A 4 6.56 -3.77 -13.84
N LEU A 5 6.60 -3.61 -12.51
CA LEU A 5 7.28 -4.54 -11.63
C LEU A 5 6.66 -5.95 -11.65
N ALA A 6 5.33 -6.06 -11.72
CA ALA A 6 4.71 -7.39 -11.82
C ALA A 6 4.98 -8.05 -13.17
N VAL A 7 5.09 -7.26 -14.24
CA VAL A 7 5.47 -7.76 -15.57
C VAL A 7 6.90 -8.29 -15.54
N GLU A 8 7.86 -7.52 -15.01
CA GLU A 8 9.26 -7.96 -14.86
C GLU A 8 9.37 -9.19 -13.95
N ALA A 9 8.66 -9.21 -12.82
CA ALA A 9 8.63 -10.39 -11.94
C ALA A 9 8.05 -11.62 -12.64
N THR A 10 7.01 -11.44 -13.47
CA THR A 10 6.42 -12.53 -14.27
C THR A 10 7.45 -13.08 -15.27
N GLU A 11 8.23 -12.22 -15.90
CA GLU A 11 9.29 -12.61 -16.85
C GLU A 11 10.38 -13.43 -16.15
N ILE A 12 10.85 -13.00 -14.99
CA ILE A 12 11.81 -13.75 -14.17
C ILE A 12 11.29 -15.16 -13.84
N PHE A 13 10.02 -15.30 -13.45
CA PHE A 13 9.41 -16.60 -13.17
C PHE A 13 9.29 -17.48 -14.42
N GLN A 14 9.06 -16.88 -15.60
CA GLN A 14 8.99 -17.62 -16.85
C GLN A 14 10.37 -18.15 -17.29
N GLU A 15 11.43 -17.35 -17.10
CA GLU A 15 12.81 -17.74 -17.39
C GLU A 15 13.32 -18.82 -16.43
N ASN A 16 12.87 -18.80 -15.17
CA ASN A 16 13.33 -19.69 -14.10
C ASN A 16 12.29 -20.74 -13.69
N ARG A 17 11.44 -21.16 -14.63
CA ARG A 17 10.26 -22.02 -14.38
C ARG A 17 10.54 -23.36 -13.68
N MET A 18 11.74 -23.92 -13.80
CA MET A 18 12.06 -25.19 -13.15
C MET A 18 12.42 -25.03 -11.67
N GLU A 19 12.77 -23.81 -11.24
CA GLU A 19 13.24 -23.50 -9.89
C GLU A 19 12.20 -22.72 -9.08
N CYS A 20 11.32 -21.97 -9.75
CA CYS A 20 10.36 -21.09 -9.09
C CYS A 20 8.98 -21.72 -8.79
N PHE A 21 8.70 -22.93 -9.28
CA PHE A 21 7.43 -23.63 -9.06
C PHE A 21 7.61 -24.88 -8.21
N ALA A 22 6.54 -25.27 -7.51
CA ALA A 22 6.49 -26.47 -6.69
C ALA A 22 5.13 -27.18 -6.85
N GLY A 23 5.08 -28.45 -6.45
CA GLY A 23 3.86 -29.27 -6.49
C GLY A 23 3.23 -29.34 -7.88
N GLU A 24 1.91 -29.26 -7.93
CA GLU A 24 1.11 -29.36 -9.17
C GLU A 24 1.54 -28.35 -10.24
N ALA A 25 1.93 -27.13 -9.85
CA ALA A 25 2.37 -26.11 -10.80
C ALA A 25 3.71 -26.47 -11.46
N LEU A 26 4.62 -27.15 -10.73
CA LEU A 26 5.87 -27.65 -11.32
C LEU A 26 5.61 -28.83 -12.26
N ASP A 27 4.64 -29.68 -11.94
CA ASP A 27 4.24 -30.80 -12.79
C ASP A 27 3.65 -30.29 -14.12
N MET A 28 2.80 -29.26 -14.08
CA MET A 28 2.34 -28.55 -15.30
C MET A 28 3.52 -28.03 -16.14
N VAL A 29 4.51 -27.41 -15.51
CA VAL A 29 5.70 -26.90 -16.20
C VAL A 29 6.50 -28.02 -16.84
N ARG A 30 6.64 -29.18 -16.17
CA ARG A 30 7.31 -30.38 -16.72
C ARG A 30 6.56 -30.96 -17.91
N GLU A 31 5.24 -30.84 -17.93
CA GLU A 31 4.39 -31.21 -19.09
C GLU A 31 4.42 -30.17 -20.23
N GLY A 32 5.19 -29.09 -20.06
CA GLY A 32 5.32 -28.02 -21.06
C GLY A 32 4.20 -26.98 -21.00
N ILE A 33 3.36 -27.01 -19.96
CA ILE A 33 2.28 -26.05 -19.74
C ILE A 33 2.85 -24.88 -18.91
N ASN A 34 2.79 -23.66 -19.46
CA ASN A 34 3.19 -22.45 -18.73
C ASN A 34 2.01 -21.91 -17.89
N PRO A 35 2.02 -22.01 -16.55
CA PRO A 35 0.90 -21.58 -15.72
C PRO A 35 0.71 -20.05 -15.70
N LEU A 36 1.73 -19.28 -16.11
CA LEU A 36 1.68 -17.81 -16.17
C LEU A 36 1.36 -17.28 -17.58
N ALA A 37 1.17 -18.15 -18.58
CA ALA A 37 0.79 -17.75 -19.93
C ALA A 37 -0.50 -18.45 -20.34
N PHE A 38 -1.57 -17.68 -20.49
CA PHE A 38 -2.88 -18.20 -20.88
C PHE A 38 -3.61 -17.26 -21.85
N PRO A 39 -4.52 -17.78 -22.69
CA PRO A 39 -5.30 -16.97 -23.60
C PRO A 39 -6.05 -15.84 -22.87
N GLY A 40 -5.91 -14.61 -23.36
CA GLY A 40 -6.53 -13.42 -22.78
C GLY A 40 -5.66 -12.66 -21.76
N LEU A 41 -4.53 -13.21 -21.33
CA LEU A 41 -3.55 -12.45 -20.54
C LEU A 41 -2.96 -11.33 -21.41
N LYS A 42 -3.08 -10.09 -20.93
CA LYS A 42 -2.45 -8.90 -21.52
C LYS A 42 -1.61 -8.19 -20.48
N LEU A 43 -0.38 -7.82 -20.84
CA LEU A 43 0.55 -7.07 -20.00
C LEU A 43 0.55 -5.61 -20.47
N ALA A 44 0.40 -4.66 -19.55
CA ALA A 44 0.49 -3.22 -19.83
C ALA A 44 1.82 -2.70 -19.29
N ILE A 45 2.72 -2.35 -20.20
CA ILE A 45 4.09 -1.93 -19.92
C ILE A 45 4.12 -0.40 -19.82
N THR A 46 3.46 0.28 -20.74
CA THR A 46 3.50 1.73 -20.87
C THR A 46 2.38 2.42 -20.10
N SER A 47 2.57 3.73 -19.85
CA SER A 47 1.55 4.56 -19.22
C SER A 47 0.35 4.84 -20.13
N ASP A 48 0.52 4.75 -21.46
CA ASP A 48 -0.59 4.89 -22.42
C ASP A 48 -1.48 3.64 -22.37
N GLU A 49 -0.90 2.43 -22.41
CA GLU A 49 -1.65 1.17 -22.26
C GLU A 49 -2.43 1.12 -20.94
N SER A 50 -1.80 1.53 -19.83
CA SER A 50 -2.45 1.65 -18.51
C SER A 50 -3.67 2.60 -18.54
N ARG A 51 -3.53 3.74 -19.24
CA ARG A 51 -4.63 4.71 -19.40
C ARG A 51 -5.76 4.11 -20.22
N GLU A 52 -5.46 3.48 -21.35
CA GLU A 52 -6.46 2.86 -22.24
C GLU A 52 -7.32 1.81 -21.53
N ILE A 53 -6.75 1.04 -20.60
CA ILE A 53 -7.49 0.06 -19.79
C ILE A 53 -8.70 0.69 -19.10
N ASN A 54 -8.56 1.93 -18.61
CA ASN A 54 -9.63 2.65 -17.88
C ASN A 54 -10.75 3.15 -18.79
N PHE A 55 -10.48 3.36 -20.08
CA PHE A 55 -11.46 3.86 -21.05
C PHE A 55 -12.10 2.75 -21.89
N ASN A 56 -11.51 1.56 -21.88
CA ASN A 56 -12.10 0.40 -22.52
C ASN A 56 -13.36 -0.04 -21.75
N GLU A 57 -14.50 -0.20 -22.42
CA GLU A 57 -15.77 -0.58 -21.77
C GLU A 57 -16.02 -2.09 -21.75
N THR A 58 -15.22 -2.89 -22.45
CA THR A 58 -15.32 -4.35 -22.41
C THR A 58 -15.08 -4.85 -20.98
N PRO A 59 -15.93 -5.77 -20.46
CA PRO A 59 -15.70 -6.42 -19.18
C PRO A 59 -14.31 -7.05 -19.12
N LYS A 60 -13.57 -6.79 -18.04
CA LYS A 60 -12.18 -7.24 -17.89
C LYS A 60 -11.78 -7.36 -16.42
N VAL A 61 -10.72 -8.13 -16.18
CA VAL A 61 -10.05 -8.22 -14.88
C VAL A 61 -8.75 -7.41 -14.94
N ILE A 62 -8.58 -6.50 -13.98
CA ILE A 62 -7.37 -5.67 -13.87
C ILE A 62 -6.61 -6.11 -12.62
N ILE A 63 -5.38 -6.57 -12.81
CA ILE A 63 -4.42 -6.87 -11.73
C ILE A 63 -3.40 -5.75 -11.73
N SER A 64 -3.33 -4.96 -10.65
CA SER A 64 -2.47 -3.79 -10.55
C SER A 64 -1.85 -3.66 -9.16
N ALA A 65 -0.66 -3.07 -9.11
CA ALA A 65 0.08 -2.73 -7.88
C ALA A 65 -0.10 -1.23 -7.52
N SER A 66 0.12 -0.82 -6.26
CA SER A 66 0.53 -1.62 -5.10
C SER A 66 -0.64 -2.30 -4.37
N GLY A 67 -0.38 -3.45 -3.75
CA GLY A 67 -1.40 -4.31 -3.13
C GLY A 67 -2.16 -3.71 -1.94
N MET A 68 -1.67 -2.59 -1.38
CA MET A 68 -2.35 -1.82 -0.32
C MET A 68 -2.92 -0.47 -0.80
N CYS A 69 -2.92 -0.23 -2.11
CA CYS A 69 -3.48 0.94 -2.76
C CYS A 69 -2.82 2.30 -2.44
N GLU A 70 -1.63 2.30 -1.83
CA GLU A 70 -0.93 3.53 -1.41
C GLU A 70 -0.31 4.30 -2.60
N ALA A 71 0.13 3.59 -3.63
CA ALA A 71 0.88 4.16 -4.74
C ALA A 71 0.74 3.35 -6.03
N GLY A 72 1.17 3.94 -7.13
CA GLY A 72 1.21 3.28 -8.44
C GLY A 72 -0.12 3.34 -9.20
N ARG A 73 -0.20 2.51 -10.26
CA ARG A 73 -1.28 2.52 -11.24
C ARG A 73 -2.63 2.13 -10.64
N ILE A 74 -2.65 1.38 -9.54
CA ILE A 74 -3.89 1.02 -8.83
C ILE A 74 -4.72 2.23 -8.43
N ARG A 75 -4.08 3.35 -8.07
CA ARG A 75 -4.81 4.57 -7.67
C ARG A 75 -5.60 5.16 -8.83
N HIS A 76 -5.09 5.04 -10.05
CA HIS A 76 -5.81 5.47 -11.25
C HIS A 76 -7.00 4.53 -11.51
N HIS A 77 -6.80 3.21 -11.46
CA HIS A 77 -7.91 2.27 -11.60
C HIS A 77 -8.99 2.46 -10.53
N LEU A 78 -8.61 2.72 -9.28
CA LEU A 78 -9.56 3.05 -8.22
C LEU A 78 -10.31 4.35 -8.54
N LYS A 79 -9.62 5.39 -9.03
CA LYS A 79 -10.28 6.64 -9.44
C LYS A 79 -11.34 6.39 -10.53
N HIS A 80 -11.07 5.51 -11.48
CA HIS A 80 -11.99 5.23 -12.59
C HIS A 80 -13.10 4.23 -12.25
N ASN A 81 -12.93 3.38 -11.23
CA ASN A 81 -13.84 2.27 -10.99
C ASN A 81 -14.54 2.28 -9.61
N LEU A 82 -14.03 2.98 -8.59
CA LEU A 82 -14.64 2.96 -7.24
C LEU A 82 -16.09 3.47 -7.20
N TRP A 83 -16.42 4.45 -8.04
CA TRP A 83 -17.75 5.07 -8.07
C TRP A 83 -18.77 4.30 -8.92
N ARG A 84 -18.34 3.21 -9.56
CA ARG A 84 -19.16 2.42 -10.50
C ARG A 84 -19.76 1.20 -9.76
N PRO A 85 -21.08 1.13 -9.58
CA PRO A 85 -21.72 0.05 -8.83
C PRO A 85 -21.63 -1.32 -9.52
N GLU A 86 -21.39 -1.35 -10.83
CA GLU A 86 -21.19 -2.59 -11.61
C GLU A 86 -19.76 -3.16 -11.47
N CYS A 87 -18.84 -2.44 -10.83
CA CYS A 87 -17.47 -2.90 -10.62
C CYS A 87 -17.29 -3.57 -9.26
N THR A 88 -16.33 -4.50 -9.18
CA THR A 88 -15.89 -5.12 -7.93
C THR A 88 -14.42 -4.79 -7.70
N ILE A 89 -14.08 -4.31 -6.49
CA ILE A 89 -12.70 -4.20 -6.02
C ILE A 89 -12.42 -5.40 -5.11
N LEU A 90 -11.57 -6.30 -5.60
CA LEU A 90 -11.20 -7.53 -4.90
C LEU A 90 -9.81 -7.41 -4.25
N PHE A 91 -9.77 -7.44 -2.92
CA PHE A 91 -8.52 -7.51 -2.16
C PHE A 91 -8.14 -8.97 -1.89
N VAL A 92 -6.92 -9.35 -2.26
CA VAL A 92 -6.39 -10.72 -2.10
C VAL A 92 -5.32 -10.86 -1.01
N GLY A 93 -4.91 -9.74 -0.40
CA GLY A 93 -3.85 -9.71 0.61
C GLY A 93 -4.18 -8.80 1.79
N TYR A 94 -3.34 -8.87 2.83
CA TYR A 94 -3.51 -8.07 4.05
C TYR A 94 -3.47 -6.57 3.76
N GLN A 95 -4.34 -5.82 4.44
CA GLN A 95 -4.42 -4.36 4.33
C GLN A 95 -4.04 -3.73 5.66
N ALA A 96 -2.82 -3.17 5.72
CA ALA A 96 -2.28 -2.59 6.95
C ALA A 96 -3.06 -1.36 7.39
N VAL A 97 -3.18 -1.18 8.71
CA VAL A 97 -3.83 -0.01 9.31
C VAL A 97 -3.18 1.28 8.82
N GLY A 98 -4.01 2.24 8.42
CA GLY A 98 -3.57 3.53 7.90
C GLY A 98 -3.37 3.60 6.39
N THR A 99 -3.48 2.47 5.67
CA THR A 99 -3.47 2.45 4.21
C THR A 99 -4.84 2.76 3.62
N LEU A 100 -4.86 3.27 2.39
CA LEU A 100 -6.08 3.48 1.60
C LEU A 100 -6.84 2.17 1.42
N GLY A 101 -6.13 1.07 1.13
CA GLY A 101 -6.76 -0.23 0.98
C GLY A 101 -7.50 -0.68 2.24
N ARG A 102 -6.94 -0.41 3.43
CA ARG A 102 -7.63 -0.69 4.70
C ARG A 102 -8.87 0.18 4.88
N LEU A 103 -8.80 1.48 4.56
CA LEU A 103 -9.98 2.37 4.64
C LEU A 103 -11.14 1.89 3.76
N ILE A 104 -10.83 1.46 2.52
CA ILE A 104 -11.83 0.93 1.58
C ILE A 104 -12.43 -0.37 2.13
N VAL A 105 -11.58 -1.26 2.60
CA VAL A 105 -11.98 -2.55 3.18
C VAL A 105 -12.85 -2.39 4.44
N ASP A 106 -12.60 -1.37 5.24
CA ASP A 106 -13.36 -1.04 6.46
C ASP A 106 -14.70 -0.35 6.15
N GLY A 107 -15.02 -0.11 4.87
CA GLY A 107 -16.32 0.37 4.42
C GLY A 107 -16.48 1.89 4.40
N ILE A 108 -15.41 2.63 4.08
CA ILE A 108 -15.51 4.08 3.88
C ILE A 108 -16.39 4.41 2.67
N ASP A 109 -17.34 5.34 2.82
CA ASP A 109 -18.26 5.73 1.74
C ASP A 109 -17.61 6.64 0.68
N GLU A 110 -16.53 7.33 1.03
CA GLU A 110 -15.85 8.28 0.16
C GLU A 110 -14.34 8.31 0.43
N VAL A 111 -13.55 8.31 -0.64
CA VAL A 111 -12.09 8.45 -0.58
C VAL A 111 -11.61 9.63 -1.40
N LYS A 112 -10.50 10.25 -0.97
CA LYS A 112 -9.86 11.32 -1.72
C LYS A 112 -8.70 10.79 -2.55
N LEU A 113 -8.83 10.83 -3.88
CA LEU A 113 -7.82 10.40 -4.83
C LEU A 113 -7.48 11.56 -5.79
N PHE A 114 -6.19 11.86 -5.93
CA PHE A 114 -5.70 12.94 -6.80
C PHE A 114 -6.33 14.32 -6.54
N GLY A 115 -6.77 14.58 -5.31
CA GLY A 115 -7.42 15.83 -4.93
C GLY A 115 -8.95 15.84 -5.11
N GLU A 116 -9.52 14.79 -5.71
CA GLU A 116 -10.96 14.63 -5.95
C GLU A 116 -11.58 13.70 -4.90
N SER A 117 -12.83 13.98 -4.50
CA SER A 117 -13.65 13.05 -3.71
C SER A 117 -14.31 12.03 -4.63
N ILE A 118 -14.17 10.76 -4.30
CA ILE A 118 -14.70 9.64 -5.07
C ILE A 118 -15.54 8.79 -4.14
N GLN A 119 -16.83 8.65 -4.48
CA GLN A 119 -17.73 7.78 -3.75
C GLN A 119 -17.37 6.32 -3.99
N VAL A 120 -17.44 5.52 -2.93
CA VAL A 120 -17.25 4.08 -2.98
C VAL A 120 -18.61 3.44 -3.20
N ARG A 121 -18.91 3.14 -4.46
CA ARG A 121 -20.14 2.45 -4.88
C ARG A 121 -19.88 1.05 -5.44
N ALA A 122 -18.65 0.80 -5.89
CA ALA A 122 -18.20 -0.52 -6.32
C ALA A 122 -18.32 -1.53 -5.18
N GLU A 123 -18.57 -2.78 -5.53
CA GLU A 123 -18.63 -3.87 -4.56
C GLU A 123 -17.23 -4.16 -4.01
N ILE A 124 -17.06 -4.09 -2.69
CA ILE A 124 -15.78 -4.38 -2.03
C ILE A 124 -15.78 -5.83 -1.55
N LYS A 125 -14.85 -6.64 -2.06
CA LYS A 125 -14.69 -8.04 -1.69
C LYS A 125 -13.28 -8.31 -1.17
N LYS A 126 -13.19 -9.34 -0.33
CA LYS A 126 -11.93 -9.88 0.19
C LYS A 126 -11.88 -11.37 -0.09
N LEU A 127 -10.81 -11.83 -0.73
CA LEU A 127 -10.51 -13.25 -0.88
C LEU A 127 -9.56 -13.66 0.24
N VAL A 128 -10.09 -14.40 1.22
CA VAL A 128 -9.29 -14.91 2.35
C VAL A 128 -8.55 -16.16 1.90
N GLY A 129 -7.29 -16.32 2.32
CA GLY A 129 -6.50 -17.53 2.06
C GLY A 129 -5.53 -17.45 0.87
N MET A 130 -5.47 -16.33 0.16
CA MET A 130 -4.46 -16.09 -0.91
C MET A 130 -3.22 -15.34 -0.42
N SER A 131 -3.06 -15.18 0.90
CA SER A 131 -1.89 -14.54 1.49
C SER A 131 -0.69 -15.47 1.39
N GLY A 132 0.49 -14.94 1.03
CA GLY A 132 1.76 -15.68 1.10
C GLY A 132 2.27 -15.91 2.53
N HIS A 133 1.59 -15.37 3.55
CA HIS A 133 1.93 -15.59 4.95
C HIS A 133 1.24 -16.83 5.50
N ALA A 134 1.99 -17.64 6.26
CA ALA A 134 1.41 -18.71 7.07
C ALA A 134 0.40 -18.12 8.07
N ASP A 135 -0.69 -18.86 8.30
CA ASP A 135 -1.63 -18.53 9.36
C ASP A 135 -1.07 -18.91 10.74
N LYS A 136 -1.85 -18.67 11.81
CA LYS A 136 -1.43 -19.00 13.18
C LYS A 136 -0.99 -20.47 13.31
N ASN A 137 -1.75 -21.39 12.71
CA ASN A 137 -1.50 -22.82 12.84
C ASN A 137 -0.25 -23.22 12.05
N GLY A 138 -0.08 -22.70 10.82
CA GLY A 138 1.12 -22.91 10.03
C GLY A 138 2.39 -22.39 10.71
N LEU A 139 2.32 -21.25 11.41
CA LEU A 139 3.44 -20.76 12.21
C LEU A 139 3.75 -21.66 13.42
N ILE A 140 2.72 -22.21 14.07
CA ILE A 140 2.90 -23.17 15.17
C ILE A 140 3.52 -24.46 14.64
N ASP A 141 3.01 -25.00 13.55
CA ASP A 141 3.53 -26.23 12.92
C ASP A 141 4.99 -26.04 12.52
N TRP A 142 5.35 -24.86 11.99
CA TRP A 142 6.74 -24.53 11.65
C TRP A 142 7.65 -24.50 12.88
N ILE A 143 7.26 -23.81 13.96
CA ILE A 143 8.06 -23.72 15.19
C ILE A 143 8.13 -25.07 15.93
N THR A 144 7.07 -25.86 15.87
CA THR A 144 7.00 -27.17 16.53
C THR A 144 7.65 -28.28 15.70
N GLY A 145 7.92 -28.05 14.40
CA GLY A 145 8.61 -28.98 13.52
C GLY A 145 10.13 -29.12 13.75
N PHE A 146 10.76 -28.21 14.50
CA PHE A 146 12.20 -28.33 14.82
C PHE A 146 12.47 -29.52 15.74
N GLU A 147 13.42 -30.37 15.36
CA GLU A 147 13.93 -31.47 16.20
C GLU A 147 14.63 -30.93 17.45
N GLU A 148 15.62 -30.05 17.28
CA GLU A 148 16.22 -29.29 18.37
C GLU A 148 15.45 -27.97 18.54
N LYS A 149 14.79 -27.81 19.69
CA LYS A 149 14.00 -26.61 19.95
C LYS A 149 14.89 -25.37 20.05
N PRO A 150 14.50 -24.24 19.43
CA PRO A 150 15.24 -23.00 19.57
C PRO A 150 15.26 -22.58 21.05
N LYS A 151 16.41 -22.10 21.52
CA LYS A 151 16.57 -21.64 22.92
C LYS A 151 15.70 -20.43 23.25
N LYS A 152 15.41 -19.60 22.23
CA LYS A 152 14.53 -18.44 22.30
C LYS A 152 13.99 -18.11 20.91
N VAL A 153 12.73 -17.69 20.83
CA VAL A 153 12.06 -17.26 19.59
C VAL A 153 11.69 -15.79 19.71
N PHE A 154 12.07 -15.00 18.71
CA PHE A 154 11.73 -13.58 18.64
C PHE A 154 10.60 -13.40 17.63
N ILE A 155 9.50 -12.79 18.07
CA ILE A 155 8.29 -12.61 17.25
C ILE A 155 8.24 -11.17 16.77
N VAL A 156 8.32 -11.01 15.47
CA VAL A 156 8.44 -9.73 14.78
C VAL A 156 7.47 -9.66 13.61
N HIS A 157 7.43 -8.52 12.92
CA HIS A 157 6.67 -8.32 11.68
C HIS A 157 5.16 -8.64 11.82
N GLY A 158 4.53 -8.11 12.86
CA GLY A 158 3.09 -8.15 13.07
C GLY A 158 2.63 -6.94 13.88
N GLU A 159 1.31 -6.81 14.08
CA GLU A 159 0.77 -5.79 14.97
C GLU A 159 1.14 -6.10 16.43
N ASP A 160 1.39 -5.06 17.23
CA ASP A 160 1.90 -5.21 18.61
C ASP A 160 1.11 -6.23 19.45
N SER A 161 -0.23 -6.12 19.43
CA SER A 161 -1.12 -7.04 20.16
C SER A 161 -1.09 -8.46 19.61
N VAL A 162 -0.93 -8.62 18.28
CA VAL A 162 -0.85 -9.91 17.61
C VAL A 162 0.46 -10.60 17.94
N CYS A 163 1.59 -9.88 17.87
CA CYS A 163 2.90 -10.41 18.25
C CYS A 163 2.96 -10.78 19.73
N ALA A 164 2.46 -9.93 20.62
CA ALA A 164 2.41 -10.20 22.05
C ALA A 164 1.53 -11.42 22.36
N GLY A 165 0.33 -11.50 21.79
CA GLY A 165 -0.58 -12.63 21.99
C GLY A 165 -0.03 -13.93 21.42
N PHE A 166 0.64 -13.90 20.26
CA PHE A 166 1.28 -15.08 19.70
C PHE A 166 2.48 -15.54 20.53
N ALA A 167 3.26 -14.60 21.08
CA ALA A 167 4.36 -14.92 22.01
C ALA A 167 3.87 -15.61 23.27
N GLU A 168 2.79 -15.09 23.85
CA GLU A 168 2.17 -15.66 25.03
C GLU A 168 1.60 -17.07 24.76
N CYS A 169 0.89 -17.25 23.65
CA CYS A 169 0.37 -18.55 23.20
C CYS A 169 1.49 -19.61 23.09
N LEU A 170 2.58 -19.30 22.37
CA LEU A 170 3.73 -20.21 22.26
C LEU A 170 4.40 -20.51 23.61
N LYS A 171 4.43 -19.54 24.52
CA LYS A 171 5.02 -19.70 25.85
C LYS A 171 4.17 -20.60 26.75
N ILE A 172 2.86 -20.38 26.78
CA ILE A 172 1.93 -21.09 27.67
C ILE A 172 1.60 -22.47 27.13
N GLU A 173 1.24 -22.57 25.86
CA GLU A 173 0.68 -23.80 25.27
C GLU A 173 1.78 -24.74 24.78
N TYR A 174 2.92 -24.20 24.33
CA TYR A 174 3.98 -24.98 23.68
C TYR A 174 5.32 -24.93 24.44
N GLY A 175 5.37 -24.29 25.62
CA GLY A 175 6.56 -24.23 26.47
C GLY A 175 7.75 -23.49 25.85
N GLN A 176 7.53 -22.73 24.77
CA GLN A 176 8.61 -22.07 24.02
C GLN A 176 9.03 -20.78 24.71
N ARG A 177 10.34 -20.54 24.83
CA ARG A 177 10.82 -19.24 25.30
C ARG A 177 10.66 -18.21 24.19
N THR A 178 9.73 -17.28 24.35
CA THR A 178 9.40 -16.27 23.35
C THR A 178 9.64 -14.85 23.84
N TYR A 179 9.81 -13.92 22.89
CA TYR A 179 9.85 -12.49 23.13
C TYR A 179 9.39 -11.73 21.89
N ALA A 180 8.55 -10.72 22.04
CA ALA A 180 8.13 -9.84 20.95
C ALA A 180 8.80 -8.47 21.14
N PRO A 181 10.00 -8.23 20.54
CA PRO A 181 10.73 -6.98 20.74
C PRO A 181 10.07 -5.82 20.00
N TYR A 182 10.11 -4.63 20.61
CA TYR A 182 9.84 -3.39 19.89
C TYR A 182 11.06 -2.95 19.07
N SER A 183 10.81 -2.14 18.04
CA SER A 183 11.87 -1.55 17.21
C SER A 183 12.93 -0.83 18.06
N GLY A 184 14.21 -1.06 17.73
CA GLY A 184 15.34 -0.51 18.46
C GLY A 184 15.83 -1.36 19.63
N THR A 185 15.13 -2.44 19.99
CA THR A 185 15.59 -3.40 21.00
C THR A 185 16.89 -4.09 20.58
N VAL A 186 17.84 -4.22 21.51
CA VAL A 186 19.13 -4.89 21.32
C VAL A 186 19.23 -6.10 22.25
N PHE A 187 19.48 -7.27 21.66
CA PHE A 187 19.62 -8.52 22.38
C PHE A 187 20.90 -9.23 21.96
N ASP A 188 21.76 -9.55 22.93
CA ASP A 188 22.97 -10.33 22.70
C ASP A 188 22.63 -11.83 22.73
N LEU A 189 22.74 -12.47 21.57
CA LEU A 189 22.49 -13.90 21.41
C LEU A 189 23.57 -14.79 22.05
N ILE A 190 24.80 -14.27 22.24
CA ILE A 190 25.92 -15.01 22.83
C ILE A 190 25.76 -15.07 24.35
N SER A 191 25.61 -13.91 25.01
CA SER A 191 25.38 -13.89 26.46
C SER A 191 23.94 -14.23 26.85
N GLY A 192 23.00 -14.19 25.90
CA GLY A 192 21.58 -14.42 26.13
C GLY A 192 20.90 -13.29 26.89
N LYS A 193 21.43 -12.07 26.81
CA LYS A 193 20.96 -10.92 27.58
C LYS A 193 20.31 -9.85 26.71
N LEU A 194 19.28 -9.22 27.26
CA LEU A 194 18.69 -8.00 26.72
C LEU A 194 19.60 -6.83 27.13
N GLU A 195 20.26 -6.20 26.15
CA GLU A 195 21.15 -5.07 26.39
C GLU A 195 20.37 -3.75 26.46
N TYR A 196 19.35 -3.63 25.61
CA TYR A 196 18.50 -2.45 25.55
C TYR A 196 17.09 -2.84 25.10
N GLU A 197 16.07 -2.36 25.81
CA GLU A 197 14.68 -2.54 25.42
C GLU A 197 14.19 -1.30 24.67
N GLY A 198 13.80 -1.47 23.41
CA GLY A 198 13.19 -0.41 22.62
C GLY A 198 11.84 -0.03 23.21
N MET A 199 11.58 1.26 23.37
CA MET A 199 10.29 1.73 23.85
C MET A 199 9.29 1.84 22.68
N PRO A 200 8.03 1.41 22.86
CA PRO A 200 7.01 1.56 21.84
C PRO A 200 6.76 3.04 21.55
N VAL A 201 6.81 3.41 20.27
CA VAL A 201 6.37 4.73 19.81
C VAL A 201 4.97 4.56 19.21
N PRO A 202 3.90 4.96 19.90
CA PRO A 202 2.56 4.82 19.38
C PRO A 202 2.43 5.61 18.08
N VAL A 203 1.97 4.95 17.02
CA VAL A 203 1.65 5.62 15.77
C VAL A 203 0.51 6.61 16.08
N LYS A 204 0.80 7.92 16.00
CA LYS A 204 -0.22 8.95 16.14
C LYS A 204 -1.29 8.66 15.09
N LYS A 205 -2.48 8.19 15.50
CA LYS A 205 -3.65 8.13 14.62
C LYS A 205 -3.81 9.53 14.04
N LYS A 206 -3.63 9.67 12.72
CA LYS A 206 -3.97 10.93 12.06
C LYS A 206 -5.44 11.19 12.36
N ALA A 207 -5.72 12.17 13.22
CA ALA A 207 -7.07 12.64 13.44
C ALA A 207 -7.70 12.94 12.08
N LYS A 208 -8.96 12.53 11.87
CA LYS A 208 -9.77 12.89 10.70
C LYS A 208 -9.61 14.40 10.46
N SER A 209 -8.77 14.80 9.50
CA SER A 209 -8.56 16.21 9.16
C SER A 209 -8.61 16.38 7.65
N ILE A 210 -9.81 16.21 7.11
CA ILE A 210 -10.15 16.58 5.72
C ILE A 210 -9.87 18.08 5.48
N ALA A 211 -9.86 18.90 6.54
CA ALA A 211 -9.56 20.34 6.49
C ALA A 211 -8.07 20.69 6.24
N SER A 212 -7.12 19.79 6.55
CA SER A 212 -5.69 20.14 6.56
C SER A 212 -5.09 20.34 5.15
N ASN A 213 -5.53 19.57 4.15
CA ASN A 213 -4.81 19.47 2.89
C ASN A 213 -5.14 20.61 1.90
N VAL A 214 -6.36 21.16 1.95
CA VAL A 214 -6.77 22.29 1.11
C VAL A 214 -6.21 23.61 1.67
N TYR A 215 -6.28 23.77 2.99
CA TYR A 215 -5.70 24.93 3.68
C TYR A 215 -4.18 24.99 3.53
N ALA A 216 -3.48 23.85 3.66
CA ALA A 216 -2.04 23.78 3.40
C ALA A 216 -1.68 24.11 1.94
N ARG A 217 -2.51 23.69 0.97
CA ARG A 217 -2.33 24.06 -0.44
C ARG A 217 -2.54 25.56 -0.68
N LEU A 218 -3.52 26.18 -0.01
CA LEU A 218 -3.76 27.61 -0.09
C LEU A 218 -2.57 28.41 0.48
N LEU A 219 -2.06 28.01 1.65
CA LEU A 219 -0.86 28.62 2.25
C LEU A 219 0.37 28.48 1.36
N ALA A 220 0.59 27.31 0.74
CA ALA A 220 1.69 27.10 -0.19
C ALA A 220 1.59 27.98 -1.45
N ALA A 221 0.38 28.17 -1.98
CA ALA A 221 0.15 29.07 -3.11
C ALA A 221 0.44 30.54 -2.75
N ALA A 222 0.01 31.00 -1.56
CA ALA A 222 0.30 32.34 -1.06
C ALA A 222 1.81 32.57 -0.86
N GLN A 223 2.52 31.58 -0.32
CA GLN A 223 3.97 31.67 -0.15
C GLN A 223 4.73 31.77 -1.47
N ARG A 224 4.27 31.06 -2.52
CA ARG A 224 4.84 31.16 -3.87
C ARG A 224 4.66 32.56 -4.45
N LEU A 225 3.48 33.16 -4.29
CA LEU A 225 3.22 34.54 -4.72
C LEU A 225 4.14 35.54 -4.02
N LEU A 226 4.29 35.44 -2.69
CA LEU A 226 5.19 36.30 -1.92
C LEU A 226 6.66 36.16 -2.34
N ASN A 227 7.12 34.94 -2.59
CA ASN A 227 8.49 34.71 -3.06
C ASN A 227 8.71 35.30 -4.46
N MET A 228 7.70 35.23 -5.33
CA MET A 228 7.77 35.85 -6.65
C MET A 228 7.88 37.37 -6.53
N ILE A 229 7.06 38.02 -5.70
CA ILE A 229 7.10 39.48 -5.47
C ILE A 229 8.48 39.91 -4.93
N LYS A 230 9.03 39.17 -3.97
CA LYS A 230 10.37 39.45 -3.39
C LYS A 230 11.52 39.30 -4.39
N GLY A 231 11.32 38.54 -5.47
CA GLY A 231 12.31 38.31 -6.52
C GLY A 231 12.13 39.19 -7.76
N ILE A 232 11.16 40.12 -7.76
CA ILE A 232 11.00 41.09 -8.84
C ILE A 232 12.02 42.20 -8.63
N ASP A 233 13.15 42.08 -9.31
CA ASP A 233 14.11 43.16 -9.49
C ASP A 233 14.15 43.54 -10.98
N GLY A 234 14.02 44.83 -11.29
CA GLY A 234 14.08 45.35 -12.67
C GLY A 234 12.81 45.24 -13.54
N MET A 235 11.63 44.90 -13.00
CA MET A 235 10.37 44.92 -13.77
C MET A 235 9.89 46.37 -14.03
N PRO A 236 9.34 46.69 -15.21
CA PRO A 236 8.79 48.02 -15.49
C PRO A 236 7.64 48.38 -14.54
N ASN A 237 7.61 49.64 -14.06
CA ASN A 237 6.59 50.14 -13.12
C ASN A 237 5.14 49.90 -13.57
N LYS A 238 4.89 49.96 -14.88
CA LYS A 238 3.55 49.72 -15.46
C LYS A 238 3.10 48.27 -15.28
N ASP A 239 4.02 47.32 -15.39
CA ASP A 239 3.72 45.89 -15.25
C ASP A 239 3.58 45.52 -13.76
N MET A 240 4.38 46.14 -12.89
CA MET A 240 4.20 46.01 -11.43
C MET A 240 2.84 46.53 -10.97
N ALA A 241 2.39 47.68 -11.47
CA ALA A 241 1.07 48.24 -11.17
C ALA A 241 -0.05 47.31 -11.62
N LYS A 242 0.01 46.83 -12.88
CA LYS A 242 -0.97 45.88 -13.41
C LYS A 242 -0.99 44.57 -12.63
N PHE A 243 0.16 44.10 -12.16
CA PHE A 243 0.26 42.88 -11.36
C PHE A 243 -0.34 43.07 -9.95
N ALA A 244 -0.11 44.22 -9.32
CA ALA A 244 -0.75 44.58 -8.05
C ALA A 244 -2.29 44.63 -8.18
N ASP A 245 -2.81 45.24 -9.24
CA ASP A 245 -4.25 45.31 -9.51
C ASP A 245 -4.88 43.91 -9.68
N GLN A 246 -4.15 42.97 -10.29
CA GLN A 246 -4.59 41.57 -10.43
C GLN A 246 -4.66 40.84 -9.10
N ILE A 247 -3.70 41.09 -8.19
CA ILE A 247 -3.71 40.51 -6.84
C ILE A 247 -4.89 41.09 -6.04
N ASN A 248 -5.08 42.41 -6.08
CA ASN A 248 -6.19 43.06 -5.37
C ASN A 248 -7.56 42.58 -5.90
N SER A 249 -7.74 42.53 -7.22
CA SER A 249 -8.99 42.00 -7.81
C SER A 249 -9.23 40.53 -7.46
N LEU A 250 -8.17 39.73 -7.25
CA LEU A 250 -8.30 38.38 -6.73
C LEU A 250 -8.76 38.42 -5.27
N CYS A 251 -8.18 39.25 -4.41
CA CYS A 251 -8.63 39.41 -3.02
C CYS A 251 -10.10 39.86 -2.94
N ASP A 252 -10.49 40.89 -3.68
CA ASP A 252 -11.86 41.43 -3.71
C ASP A 252 -12.90 40.40 -4.16
N LYS A 253 -12.52 39.43 -4.99
CA LYS A 253 -13.40 38.33 -5.44
C LYS A 253 -13.66 37.28 -4.36
N TRP A 254 -12.81 37.21 -3.34
CA TRP A 254 -12.86 36.18 -2.29
C TRP A 254 -13.06 36.78 -0.89
N GLU A 255 -13.03 38.10 -0.75
CA GLU A 255 -13.65 38.81 0.37
C GLU A 255 -15.18 38.71 0.24
N MET A 256 -15.83 38.08 1.22
CA MET A 256 -17.27 38.21 1.45
C MET A 256 -17.55 39.42 2.35
#